data_AF-A0ABD4BEG4-F1
#
_entry.id   AF-A0ABD4BEG4-F1
#
_cell.length_a   1.000
_cell.length_b   1.000
_cell.length_c   1.000
_cell.angle_alpha   90.00
_cell.angle_beta   90.00
_cell.angle_gamma   90.00
#
_symmetry.space_group_name_H-M   'P 1'
#
loop_
_entity.id
_entity.type
_entity.pdbx_description
1 polymer ?
#
loop_
_entity_poly.entity_id
_entity_poly.type
_entity_poly.pdbx_seq_one_letter_code
_entity_poly.pdbx_strand_id
1 'polypeptide(L)'
;FNSGRCERAVARLARHLQRNHPARSSLDAQHIGLALNAFSKWPDNPDCQSMAYLLADMLASNRRLRHAMDGQSVANALNAL
;
A
#
# COMPACT_ATOMS: atom_id res chain seq x y z
N PHE A 1 -9.78 14.39 7.92
CA PHE A 1 -10.25 13.76 6.67
C PHE A 1 -10.90 12.42 7.00
N ASN A 2 -12.19 12.38 7.37
CA ASN A 2 -12.88 11.11 7.67
C ASN A 2 -14.20 11.01 6.90
N SER A 3 -14.08 10.98 5.57
CA SER A 3 -15.19 10.52 4.73
C SER A 3 -15.25 9.01 4.85
N GLY A 4 -16.19 8.48 5.63
CA GLY A 4 -16.40 7.03 5.72
C GLY A 4 -16.68 6.37 4.35
N ARG A 5 -17.04 7.15 3.32
CA ARG A 5 -17.12 6.65 1.93
C ARG A 5 -15.74 6.40 1.33
N CYS A 6 -14.78 7.31 1.57
CA CYS A 6 -13.40 7.15 1.11
C CYS A 6 -12.72 5.96 1.79
N GLU A 7 -12.87 5.83 3.11
CA GLU A 7 -12.36 4.66 3.84
C GLU A 7 -12.91 3.36 3.25
N ARG A 8 -14.24 3.25 3.07
CA ARG A 8 -14.86 2.05 2.50
C ARG A 8 -14.37 1.74 1.07
N ALA A 9 -14.13 2.77 0.26
CA ALA A 9 -13.60 2.58 -1.08
C ALA A 9 -12.16 2.04 -1.04
N VAL A 10 -11.31 2.62 -0.21
CA VAL A 10 -9.92 2.19 -0.02
C VAL A 10 -9.84 0.78 0.56
N ALA A 11 -10.66 0.46 1.57
CA ALA A 11 -10.75 -0.89 2.14
C ALA A 11 -11.16 -1.94 1.10
N ARG A 12 -12.08 -1.60 0.19
CA ARG A 12 -12.46 -2.50 -0.93
C ARG A 12 -11.31 -2.74 -1.90
N LEU A 13 -10.54 -1.71 -2.23
CA LEU A 13 -9.34 -1.84 -3.07
C LEU A 13 -8.26 -2.66 -2.37
N ALA A 14 -8.02 -2.43 -1.09
CA ALA A 14 -7.10 -3.22 -0.27
C ALA A 14 -7.47 -4.71 -0.31
N ARG A 15 -8.73 -5.03 -0.06
CA ARG A 15 -9.24 -6.41 -0.13
C ARG A 15 -9.14 -7.02 -1.53
N HIS A 16 -9.35 -6.22 -2.58
CA HIS A 16 -9.16 -6.67 -3.96
C HIS A 16 -7.69 -7.05 -4.21
N LEU A 17 -6.74 -6.20 -3.83
CA LEU A 17 -5.31 -6.47 -3.97
C LEU A 17 -4.83 -7.66 -3.11
N GLN A 18 -5.44 -7.89 -1.95
CA GLN A 18 -5.14 -9.07 -1.14
C GLN A 18 -5.54 -10.37 -1.87
N ARG A 19 -6.72 -10.38 -2.49
CA ARG A 19 -7.30 -11.58 -3.13
C ARG A 19 -6.80 -11.79 -4.55
N ASN A 20 -6.42 -10.73 -5.25
CA ASN A 20 -6.03 -10.78 -6.65
C ASN A 20 -4.51 -10.62 -6.79
N HIS A 21 -3.81 -11.75 -6.76
CA HIS A 21 -2.36 -11.77 -6.90
C HIS A 21 -1.86 -11.11 -8.20
N PRO A 22 -2.48 -11.34 -9.38
CA PRO A 22 -2.10 -10.61 -10.60
C PRO A 22 -2.17 -9.08 -10.45
N ALA A 23 -3.27 -8.54 -9.91
CA ALA A 23 -3.42 -7.10 -9.72
C ALA A 23 -2.42 -6.54 -8.69
N ARG A 24 -2.03 -7.33 -7.69
CA ARG A 24 -0.98 -6.95 -6.74
C ARG A 24 0.41 -6.99 -7.38
N SER A 25 0.71 -8.02 -8.17
CA SER A 25 1.99 -8.17 -8.85
C SER A 25 2.21 -7.15 -9.98
N SER A 26 1.14 -6.54 -10.49
CA SER A 26 1.24 -5.45 -11.48
C SER A 26 1.59 -4.09 -10.86
N LEU A 27 1.60 -3.96 -9.53
CA LEU A 27 2.03 -2.72 -8.88
C LEU A 27 3.55 -2.58 -9.02
N ASP A 28 4.01 -1.50 -9.63
CA ASP A 28 5.42 -1.13 -9.60
C ASP A 28 5.82 -0.46 -8.28
N ALA A 29 7.10 -0.10 -8.18
CA ALA A 29 7.68 0.51 -6.99
C ALA A 29 6.99 1.83 -6.57
N GLN A 30 6.57 2.63 -7.54
CA GLN A 30 5.92 3.91 -7.28
C GLN A 30 4.49 3.71 -6.79
N HIS A 31 3.74 2.83 -7.45
CA HIS A 31 2.39 2.47 -7.04
C HIS A 31 2.36 1.83 -5.66
N ILE A 32 3.38 1.03 -5.30
CA ILE A 32 3.48 0.44 -3.95
C ILE A 32 3.65 1.52 -2.88
N GLY A 33 4.55 2.50 -3.08
CA GLY A 33 4.72 3.59 -2.13
C GLY A 33 3.45 4.43 -1.94
N LEU A 34 2.75 4.73 -3.03
CA LEU A 34 1.47 5.45 -3.00
C LEU A 34 0.35 4.64 -2.32
N ALA A 35 0.23 3.35 -2.64
CA ALA A 35 -0.78 2.48 -2.07
C ALA A 35 -0.56 2.31 -0.55
N LEU A 36 0.69 2.11 -0.13
CA LEU A 36 1.04 2.02 1.29
C LEU A 36 0.64 3.30 2.05
N ASN A 37 0.97 4.48 1.51
CA ASN A 37 0.57 5.77 2.09
C ASN A 37 -0.94 6.04 2.05
N ALA A 38 -1.67 5.44 1.11
CA ALA A 38 -3.13 5.52 1.11
C ALA A 38 -3.74 4.65 2.22
N PHE A 39 -3.23 3.42 2.40
CA PHE A 39 -3.74 2.49 3.41
C PHE A 39 -3.40 2.93 4.84
N SER A 40 -2.24 3.55 5.06
CA SER A 40 -1.82 4.03 6.39
C SER A 40 -2.74 5.10 6.99
N LYS A 41 -3.60 5.75 6.19
CA LYS A 41 -4.57 6.74 6.66
C LYS A 41 -5.70 6.14 7.50
N TRP A 42 -5.93 4.83 7.42
CA TRP A 42 -6.99 4.14 8.15
C TRP A 42 -6.44 2.88 8.83
N PRO A 43 -5.58 3.04 9.86
CA PRO A 43 -4.93 1.91 10.53
C PRO A 43 -5.94 1.03 11.29
N ASP A 44 -7.07 1.59 11.71
CA ASP A 44 -8.15 0.86 12.39
C ASP A 44 -9.02 0.02 11.42
N ASN A 45 -8.86 0.21 10.10
CA ASN A 45 -9.57 -0.58 9.12
C ASN A 45 -8.78 -1.87 8.81
N PRO A 46 -9.32 -3.08 9.10
CA PRO A 46 -8.54 -4.32 9.01
C PRO A 46 -8.03 -4.64 7.60
N ASP A 47 -8.80 -4.30 6.55
CA ASP A 47 -8.37 -4.52 5.17
C ASP A 47 -7.20 -3.59 4.81
N CYS A 48 -7.28 -2.31 5.19
CA CYS A 48 -6.21 -1.33 4.97
C CYS A 48 -4.93 -1.73 5.73
N GLN A 49 -5.06 -2.05 7.03
CA GLN A 49 -3.94 -2.45 7.87
C GLN A 49 -3.24 -3.70 7.31
N SER A 50 -4.00 -4.74 6.99
CA SER A 50 -3.44 -5.99 6.47
C SER A 50 -2.73 -5.78 5.14
N MET A 51 -3.27 -4.94 4.25
CA MET A 51 -2.63 -4.64 2.98
C MET A 51 -1.39 -3.78 3.16
N ALA A 52 -1.39 -2.82 4.08
CA ALA A 52 -0.21 -2.02 4.42
C ALA A 52 0.94 -2.91 4.92
N TYR A 53 0.67 -3.85 5.84
CA TYR A 53 1.70 -4.80 6.31
C TYR A 53 2.23 -5.69 5.19
N LEU A 54 1.36 -6.16 4.29
CA LEU A 54 1.81 -6.96 3.15
C LEU A 54 2.72 -6.14 2.22
N LEU A 55 2.37 -4.89 1.91
CA LEU A 55 3.22 -4.01 1.10
C LEU A 55 4.56 -3.72 1.79
N ALA A 56 4.56 -3.48 3.10
CA ALA A 56 5.77 -3.27 3.89
C ALA A 56 6.69 -4.50 3.85
N ASP A 57 6.14 -5.70 3.99
CA ASP A 57 6.90 -6.95 3.88
C ASP A 57 7.48 -7.16 2.47
N MET A 58 6.70 -6.87 1.42
CA MET A 58 7.21 -6.91 0.05
C MET A 58 8.36 -5.94 -0.17
N LEU A 59 8.28 -4.72 0.39
CA LEU A 59 9.38 -3.74 0.34
C LEU A 59 10.60 -4.22 1.10
N ALA A 60 10.44 -4.83 2.28
CA ALA A 60 11.54 -5.37 3.07
C ALA A 60 12.23 -6.56 2.37
N SER A 61 11.45 -7.44 1.75
CA SER A 61 11.93 -8.68 1.14
C SER A 61 12.45 -8.51 -0.29
N ASN A 62 12.05 -7.45 -1.02
CA ASN A 62 12.43 -7.27 -2.42
C ASN A 62 13.43 -6.11 -2.64
N ARG A 63 14.72 -6.45 -2.71
CA ARG A 63 15.79 -5.47 -3.00
C ARG A 63 15.62 -4.75 -4.34
N ARG A 64 15.15 -5.44 -5.39
CA ARG A 64 14.95 -4.82 -6.71
C ARG A 64 13.86 -3.77 -6.66
N LEU A 65 12.79 -4.05 -5.93
CA LEU A 65 11.69 -3.10 -5.73
C LEU A 65 12.19 -1.83 -5.05
N ARG A 66 13.00 -1.96 -3.98
CA ARG A 66 13.60 -0.80 -3.30
C ARG A 66 14.50 0.05 -4.20
N HIS A 67 15.32 -0.58 -5.05
CA HIS A 67 16.19 0.15 -5.99
C HIS A 67 15.43 0.82 -7.14
N ALA A 68 14.21 0.36 -7.43
CA ALA A 68 13.34 0.97 -8.44
C ALA A 68 12.49 2.12 -7.89
N MET A 69 12.49 2.36 -6.57
CA MET A 69 11.78 3.48 -5.97
C MET A 69 12.50 4.80 -6.25
N ASP A 70 11.76 5.79 -6.72
CA ASP A 70 12.23 7.17 -6.77
C ASP A 70 12.12 7.84 -5.39
N GLY A 71 12.65 9.06 -5.28
CA GLY A 71 12.64 9.81 -4.02
C GLY A 71 11.23 10.05 -3.46
N GLN A 72 10.24 10.27 -4.33
CA GLN A 72 8.86 10.48 -3.91
C GLN A 72 8.24 9.19 -3.33
N SER A 73 8.52 8.06 -3.96
CA SER A 73 8.05 6.75 -3.53
C SER A 73 8.65 6.38 -2.18
N VAL A 74 9.95 6.64 -2.00
CA VAL A 74 10.63 6.45 -0.71
C VAL A 74 9.99 7.32 0.37
N ALA A 75 9.79 8.61 0.10
CA ALA A 75 9.15 9.53 1.06
C ALA A 75 7.72 9.09 1.44
N ASN A 76 6.92 8.65 0.45
CA ASN A 76 5.57 8.14 0.69
C ASN A 76 5.59 6.88 1.56
N ALA A 77 6.50 5.93 1.28
CA ALA A 77 6.62 4.73 2.07
C ALA A 77 7.07 5.02 3.51
N LEU A 78 8.04 5.92 3.71
CA LEU A 78 8.47 6.33 5.04
C LEU A 78 7.39 7.09 5.81
N ASN A 79 6.57 7.91 5.15
CA ASN A 79 5.44 8.58 5.80
C ASN A 79 4.33 7.60 6.24
N ALA A 80 4.31 6.40 5.67
CA ALA A 80 3.29 5.41 5.90
C ALA A 80 3.68 4.34 6.95
N LEU A 81 4.97 4.23 7.26
CA LEU A 81 5.56 3.33 8.27
C LEU A 81 5.72 4.07 9.60
#